data_AF-A0A7W1PWR9-F1
#
_entry.id   AF-A0A7W1PWR9-F1
#
_cell.length_a   1.000
_cell.length_b   1.000
_cell.length_c   1.000
_cell.angle_alpha   90.00
_cell.angle_beta   90.00
_cell.angle_gamma   90.00
#
_symmetry.space_group_name_H-M   'P 1'
#
loop_
_entity.id
_entity.type
_entity.pdbx_description
1 polymer ?
#
loop_
_entity_poly.entity_id
_entity_poly.type
_entity_poly.pdbx_seq_one_letter_code
_entity_poly.pdbx_strand_id
1 'polypeptide(L)'
;MANDLFNGIKDAIEDFHKSLEQHLPVLEEEIDDIILSETEDKNMIESTLDTLVSLTDLGVGNDLFVKLLEYYKTIDTEGAQFYWNEYDKQVE
;
A
#
# COMPACT_ATOMS: atom_id res chain seq x y z
N MET A 1 32.83 16.53 -2.23
CA MET A 1 32.88 15.21 -1.54
C MET A 1 31.68 14.95 -0.63
N ALA A 2 31.47 15.67 0.47
CA ALA A 2 30.28 15.43 1.33
C ALA A 2 28.95 15.74 0.64
N ASN A 3 28.87 16.85 -0.13
CA ASN A 3 27.68 17.19 -0.92
C ASN A 3 27.41 16.20 -2.07
N ASP A 4 28.45 15.64 -2.69
CA ASP A 4 28.28 14.72 -3.82
C ASP A 4 27.71 13.37 -3.35
N LEU A 5 28.15 12.90 -2.17
CA LEU A 5 27.59 11.70 -1.54
C LEU A 5 26.13 11.94 -1.11
N PHE A 6 25.83 13.08 -0.50
CA PHE A 6 24.47 13.43 -0.09
C PHE A 6 23.51 13.52 -1.28
N ASN A 7 23.94 14.15 -2.38
CA ASN A 7 23.14 14.22 -3.60
C ASN A 7 22.94 12.85 -4.24
N GLY A 8 23.98 12.00 -4.28
CA GLY A 8 23.85 10.64 -4.81
C GLY A 8 22.89 9.76 -4.00
N ILE A 9 22.85 9.92 -2.66
CA ILE A 9 21.87 9.22 -1.81
C ILE A 9 20.45 9.73 -2.11
N LYS A 10 20.29 11.05 -2.25
CA LYS A 10 19.00 11.65 -2.56
C LYS A 10 18.46 11.14 -3.90
N ASP A 11 19.28 11.16 -4.95
CA ASP A 11 18.88 10.70 -6.27
C ASP A 11 18.49 9.21 -6.25
N ALA A 12 19.24 8.38 -5.52
CA ALA A 12 18.92 6.97 -5.37
C ALA A 12 17.58 6.72 -4.65
N ILE A 13 17.25 7.52 -3.64
CA ILE A 13 15.96 7.45 -2.94
C ILE A 13 14.82 7.89 -3.86
N GLU A 14 15.00 8.97 -4.61
CA GLU A 14 13.99 9.46 -5.56
C GLU A 14 13.74 8.48 -6.71
N ASP A 15 14.79 7.86 -7.24
CA ASP A 15 14.66 6.85 -8.29
C ASP A 15 13.99 5.57 -7.79
N PHE A 16 14.29 5.16 -6.56
CA PHE A 16 13.59 4.05 -5.92
C PHE A 16 12.10 4.34 -5.73
N HIS A 17 11.76 5.54 -5.24
CA HIS A 17 10.37 5.96 -5.05
C HIS A 17 9.60 5.98 -6.39
N LYS A 18 10.19 6.55 -7.45
CA LYS A 18 9.62 6.51 -8.80
C LYS A 18 9.42 5.09 -9.32
N SER A 19 10.34 4.18 -9.03
CA SER A 19 10.20 2.78 -9.43
C SER A 19 9.00 2.13 -8.74
N LEU A 20 8.74 2.44 -7.47
CA LEU A 20 7.55 1.94 -6.76
C LEU A 20 6.28 2.52 -7.35
N GLU A 21 6.25 3.82 -7.64
CA GLU A 21 5.10 4.49 -8.26
C GLU A 21 4.73 3.88 -9.62
N GLN A 22 5.71 3.42 -10.40
CA GLN A 22 5.47 2.76 -11.69
C GLN A 22 4.72 1.43 -11.57
N HIS A 23 4.75 0.78 -10.40
CA HIS A 23 4.06 -0.47 -10.16
C HIS A 23 2.66 -0.28 -9.56
N LEU A 24 2.34 0.92 -9.04
CA LEU A 24 1.02 1.21 -8.45
C LEU A 24 -0.15 0.98 -9.42
N PRO A 25 -0.09 1.31 -10.72
CA PRO A 25 -1.20 1.05 -11.63
C PRO A 25 -1.55 -0.43 -11.76
N VAL A 26 -0.56 -1.32 -11.75
CA VAL A 26 -0.79 -2.77 -11.81
C VAL A 26 -1.45 -3.25 -10.52
N LEU A 27 -1.00 -2.74 -9.38
CA LEU A 27 -1.62 -3.05 -8.09
C LEU A 27 -3.04 -2.51 -7.99
N GLU A 28 -3.31 -1.35 -8.59
CA GLU A 28 -4.66 -0.79 -8.68
C GLU A 28 -5.58 -1.70 -9.51
N GLU A 29 -5.12 -2.19 -10.65
CA GLU A 29 -5.87 -3.16 -11.47
C GLU A 29 -6.19 -4.44 -10.69
N GLU A 30 -5.23 -4.98 -9.94
CA GLU A 30 -5.46 -6.17 -9.09
C GLU A 30 -6.51 -5.91 -7.99
N ILE A 31 -6.48 -4.74 -7.35
CA ILE A 31 -7.47 -4.34 -6.34
C ILE A 31 -8.85 -4.15 -6.98
N ASP A 32 -8.90 -3.54 -8.17
CA ASP A 32 -10.14 -3.39 -8.91
C ASP A 32 -10.73 -4.74 -9.29
N ASP A 33 -9.91 -5.71 -9.71
CA ASP A 33 -10.35 -7.06 -9.99
C ASP A 33 -10.89 -7.78 -8.73
N ILE A 34 -10.24 -7.62 -7.58
CA ILE A 34 -10.73 -8.13 -6.28
C ILE A 34 -12.13 -7.57 -5.98
N ILE A 35 -12.31 -6.25 -6.11
CA ILE A 35 -13.57 -5.57 -5.77
C ILE A 35 -14.67 -5.91 -6.79
N LEU A 36 -14.37 -5.85 -8.09
CA LEU A 36 -15.32 -6.10 -9.17
C LEU A 36 -15.75 -7.56 -9.26
N SER A 37 -14.87 -8.49 -8.89
CA SER A 37 -15.21 -9.91 -8.81
C SER A 37 -15.99 -10.27 -7.54
N GLU A 38 -16.17 -9.32 -6.62
CA GLU A 38 -16.80 -9.51 -5.31
C GLU A 38 -16.15 -10.69 -4.55
N THR A 39 -14.83 -10.84 -4.64
CA THR A 39 -14.14 -11.93 -3.94
C THR A 39 -14.24 -11.73 -2.43
N GLU A 40 -14.61 -12.80 -1.72
CA GLU A 40 -14.64 -12.85 -0.26
C GLU A 40 -13.47 -13.66 0.30
N ASP A 41 -12.45 -13.97 -0.52
CA ASP A 41 -11.25 -14.66 -0.07
C ASP A 41 -10.41 -13.72 0.82
N LYS A 42 -10.65 -13.85 2.14
CA LYS A 42 -9.97 -13.05 3.16
C LYS A 42 -8.46 -13.16 3.08
N ASN A 43 -7.91 -14.36 2.82
CA ASN A 43 -6.46 -14.53 2.80
C ASN A 43 -5.81 -13.74 1.65
N MET A 44 -6.50 -13.71 0.50
CA MET A 44 -6.05 -12.91 -0.64
C MET A 44 -6.09 -11.41 -0.30
N ILE A 45 -7.21 -10.95 0.25
CA ILE A 45 -7.39 -9.54 0.62
C ILE A 45 -6.38 -9.10 1.67
N GLU A 46 -6.20 -9.89 2.73
CA GLU A 46 -5.25 -9.65 3.82
C GLU A 46 -3.80 -9.63 3.32
N SER A 47 -3.41 -10.58 2.45
CA SER A 47 -2.08 -10.57 1.84
C SER A 47 -1.84 -9.33 0.97
N THR A 48 -2.86 -8.83 0.29
CA THR A 48 -2.76 -7.59 -0.49
C THR A 48 -2.70 -6.37 0.45
N LEU A 49 -3.46 -6.36 1.54
CA LEU A 49 -3.40 -5.32 2.57
C LEU A 49 -2.04 -5.28 3.27
N ASP A 50 -1.43 -6.42 3.62
CA ASP A 50 -0.07 -6.49 4.19
C ASP A 50 0.97 -5.84 3.25
N THR A 51 0.83 -6.09 1.95
CA THR A 51 1.68 -5.49 0.92
C THR A 51 1.47 -3.97 0.87
N LEU A 52 0.21 -3.53 0.90
CA LEU A 52 -0.14 -2.12 0.87
C LEU A 52 0.35 -1.37 2.12
N VAL A 53 0.21 -1.94 3.32
CA VAL A 53 0.76 -1.37 4.58
C VAL A 53 2.27 -1.15 4.49
N SER A 54 2.99 -2.10 3.88
CA SER A 54 4.44 -1.98 3.67
C SER A 54 4.80 -0.88 2.65
N LEU A 55 3.91 -0.61 1.70
CA LEU A 55 4.07 0.46 0.72
C LEU A 55 3.75 1.83 1.31
N THR A 56 2.74 1.92 2.20
CA THR A 56 2.40 3.17 2.89
C THR A 56 3.53 3.63 3.82
N ASP A 57 4.27 2.70 4.43
CA ASP A 57 5.51 2.99 5.18
C ASP A 57 6.58 3.71 4.32
N LEU A 58 6.54 3.51 3.01
CA LEU A 58 7.43 4.15 2.03
C LEU A 58 6.84 5.41 1.41
N GLY A 59 5.65 5.84 1.85
CA GLY A 59 4.96 7.04 1.39
C GLY A 59 4.12 6.86 0.12
N VAL A 60 3.89 5.62 -0.33
CA VAL A 60 3.14 5.32 -1.57
C VAL A 60 1.96 4.39 -1.32
N GLY A 61 0.95 4.42 -2.19
CA GLY A 61 -0.15 3.44 -2.15
C GLY A 61 -1.24 3.68 -1.10
N ASN A 62 -1.24 4.82 -0.39
CA ASN A 62 -2.25 5.15 0.63
C ASN A 62 -3.69 5.06 0.10
N ASP A 63 -3.94 5.59 -1.11
CA ASP A 63 -5.28 5.57 -1.71
C ASP A 63 -5.74 4.13 -2.03
N LEU A 64 -4.80 3.29 -2.50
CA LEU A 64 -5.05 1.88 -2.79
C LEU A 64 -5.32 1.07 -1.52
N PHE A 65 -4.57 1.34 -0.45
CA PHE A 65 -4.81 0.77 0.87
C PHE A 65 -6.23 1.09 1.36
N VAL A 66 -6.62 2.36 1.37
CA VAL A 66 -7.96 2.78 1.81
C VAL A 66 -9.05 2.16 0.95
N LYS A 67 -8.86 2.11 -0.37
CA LYS A 67 -9.81 1.50 -1.33
C LYS A 67 -10.07 0.03 -1.00
N LEU A 68 -9.02 -0.77 -0.86
CA LEU A 68 -9.16 -2.19 -0.54
C LEU A 68 -9.71 -2.40 0.88
N LEU A 69 -9.30 -1.58 1.84
CA LEU A 69 -9.74 -1.69 3.23
C LEU A 69 -11.25 -1.43 3.39
N GLU A 70 -11.78 -0.40 2.72
CA GLU A 70 -13.22 -0.10 2.76
C GLU A 70 -14.05 -1.24 2.14
N TYR A 71 -13.52 -1.90 1.10
CA TYR A 71 -14.13 -3.13 0.59
C TYR A 71 -14.05 -4.25 1.62
N TYR A 72 -12.87 -4.52 2.19
CA TYR A 72 -12.66 -5.58 3.16
C TYR A 72 -13.56 -5.46 4.39
N LYS A 73 -13.83 -4.24 4.84
CA LYS A 73 -14.72 -3.93 5.97
C LYS A 73 -16.15 -4.46 5.78
N THR A 74 -16.60 -4.60 4.54
CA THR A 74 -17.92 -5.19 4.22
C THR A 74 -17.96 -6.71 4.43
N ILE A 75 -16.78 -7.36 4.45
CA ILE A 75 -16.59 -8.81 4.60
C ILE A 75 -16.17 -9.16 6.04
N ASP A 76 -15.19 -8.42 6.58
CA ASP A 76 -14.67 -8.59 7.93
C ASP A 76 -14.34 -7.24 8.58
N THR A 77 -15.27 -6.76 9.41
CA THR A 77 -15.11 -5.48 10.10
C THR A 77 -14.02 -5.51 11.16
N GLU A 78 -13.80 -6.64 11.84
CA GLU A 78 -12.76 -6.75 12.88
C GLU A 78 -11.36 -6.80 12.23
N GLY A 79 -11.22 -7.57 11.15
CA GLY A 79 -10.02 -7.60 10.33
C GLY A 79 -9.70 -6.22 9.74
N ALA A 80 -10.68 -5.54 9.15
CA ALA A 80 -10.46 -4.18 8.65
C ALA A 80 -10.04 -3.18 9.74
N GLN A 81 -10.58 -3.30 10.96
CA GLN A 81 -10.15 -2.45 12.07
C GLN A 81 -8.69 -2.72 12.47
N PHE A 82 -8.24 -3.98 12.42
CA PHE A 82 -6.83 -4.31 12.63
C PHE A 82 -5.93 -3.58 11.64
N TYR A 83 -6.22 -3.67 10.34
CA TYR A 83 -5.43 -3.01 9.30
C TYR A 83 -5.45 -1.49 9.41
N TRP A 84 -6.60 -0.89 9.74
CA TRP A 84 -6.68 0.55 9.99
C TRP A 84 -5.74 0.98 11.12
N ASN A 85 -5.66 0.20 12.20
CA ASN A 85 -4.76 0.50 13.31
C ASN A 85 -3.28 0.33 12.92
N GLU A 86 -2.95 -0.66 12.07
CA GLU A 86 -1.58 -0.81 11.56
C GLU A 86 -1.16 0.39 10.70
N TYR A 87 -2.07 0.90 9.87
CA TYR A 87 -1.87 2.11 9.07
C TYR A 87 -1.72 3.36 9.94
N ASP A 88 -2.59 3.55 10.95
CA ASP A 88 -2.58 4.75 11.80
C ASP A 88 -1.31 4.87 12.66
N LYS A 89 -0.70 3.73 13.05
CA LYS A 89 0.61 3.71 13.72
C LYS A 89 1.74 4.34 12.90
N GLN A 90 1.58 4.47 11.59
CA GLN A 90 2.57 5.09 10.72
C GLN A 90 2.47 6.62 10.72
N VAL A 91 1.35 7.18 11.19
CA VAL A 91 1.04 8.61 11.15
C VAL A 91 1.37 9.35 12.46
N GLU A 92 1.61 8.62 13.56
CA GLU A 92 2.09 9.14 14.87
C GLU A 92 3.61 9.38 14.92
#